data_AF-A0A1F6G131-F1
#
_entry.id   AF-A0A1F6G131-F1
#
_cell.length_a   1.000
_cell.length_b   1.000
_cell.length_c   1.000
_cell.angle_alpha   90.00
_cell.angle_beta   90.00
_cell.angle_gamma   90.00
#
_symmetry.space_group_name_H-M   'P 1'
#
loop_
_entity.id
_entity.type
_entity.pdbx_description
1 polymer ?
#
loop_
_entity_poly.entity_id
_entity_poly.type
_entity_poly.pdbx_seq_one_letter_code
_entity_poly.pdbx_strand_id
1 'polypeptide(L)' 'MAKYLVWLEDTELQSVEVEAKDSVDARRRTEQMIDDGTLWDGQKFQFTESCFEVRAIEPVH' A
#
# COMPACT_ATOMS: atom_id res chain seq x y z
N MET A 1 -2.53 14.89 -9.88
CA MET A 1 -2.00 13.71 -9.17
C MET A 1 -2.89 12.54 -9.56
N ALA A 2 -2.33 11.34 -9.69
CA ALA A 2 -3.06 10.15 -10.13
C ALA A 2 -3.21 9.18 -8.96
N LYS A 3 -4.29 8.40 -8.95
CA LYS A 3 -4.54 7.36 -7.96
C LYS A 3 -3.98 6.04 -8.45
N TYR A 4 -3.36 5.29 -7.54
CA TYR A 4 -2.82 3.96 -7.81
C TYR A 4 -3.35 2.98 -6.79
N LEU A 5 -3.72 1.78 -7.25
CA LEU A 5 -3.94 0.63 -6.38
C LEU A 5 -2.62 -0.07 -6.15
N VAL A 6 -2.32 -0.38 -4.88
CA VAL A 6 -1.10 -1.07 -4.47
C VAL A 6 -1.47 -2.33 -3.71
N TRP A 7 -1.01 -3.50 -4.19
CA TRP A 7 -1.35 -4.80 -3.60
C TRP A 7 -0.27 -5.26 -2.63
N LEU A 8 -0.72 -5.57 -1.41
CA LEU A 8 0.09 -6.08 -0.31
C LEU A 8 -0.16 -7.57 -0.07
N GLU A 9 0.87 -8.32 0.31
CA GLU A 9 0.82 -9.76 0.56
C GLU A 9 0.94 -10.02 2.05
N ASP A 10 -0.18 -10.18 2.75
CA ASP A 10 -0.16 -10.57 4.17
C ASP A 10 -1.11 -11.70 4.54
N THR A 11 -2.15 -11.97 3.73
CA THR A 11 -2.93 -13.23 3.75
C THR A 11 -4.01 -13.23 2.68
N GLU A 12 -4.44 -12.05 2.25
CA GLU A 12 -5.22 -11.80 1.03
C GLU A 12 -4.68 -10.53 0.38
N LEU A 13 -4.59 -10.49 -0.95
CA LEU A 13 -4.18 -9.29 -1.71
C LEU A 13 -5.05 -8.10 -1.27
N GLN A 14 -4.52 -7.21 -0.43
CA GLN A 14 -5.22 -5.99 -0.07
C GLN A 14 -4.71 -4.85 -0.95
N SER A 15 -5.63 -4.23 -1.68
CA SER A 15 -5.35 -3.07 -2.51
C SER A 15 -5.56 -1.79 -1.72
N VAL A 16 -4.53 -0.95 -1.62
CA VAL A 16 -4.64 0.39 -1.06
C VAL A 16 -4.59 1.43 -2.17
N GLU A 17 -5.50 2.39 -2.13
CA GLU A 17 -5.47 3.54 -3.04
C GLU A 17 -4.52 4.61 -2.50
N VAL A 18 -3.51 4.97 -3.30
CA VAL A 18 -2.55 6.02 -2.96
C VAL A 18 -2.53 7.08 -4.06
N GLU A 19 -2.52 8.36 -3.66
CA GLU A 19 -2.27 9.45 -4.59
C GLU A 19 -0.77 9.63 -4.81
N ALA A 20 -0.33 9.51 -6.06
CA ALA A 20 1.07 9.61 -6.45
C ALA A 20 1.24 10.28 -7.82
N LYS A 21 2.48 10.65 -8.14
CA LYS A 21 2.83 11.22 -9.45
C LYS A 21 3.01 10.13 -10.52
N ASP A 22 3.56 9.00 -10.14
CA ASP A 22 3.87 7.85 -10.98
C ASP A 22 3.89 6.57 -10.11
N SER A 23 4.07 5.40 -10.74
CA SER A 23 4.09 4.12 -10.05
C SER A 23 5.27 3.96 -9.08
N VAL A 24 6.39 4.65 -9.29
CA VAL A 24 7.56 4.61 -8.40
C VAL A 24 7.27 5.43 -7.13
N ASP A 25 6.68 6.60 -7.29
CA ASP A 25 6.22 7.43 -6.17
C ASP A 25 5.09 6.74 -5.40
N ALA A 26 4.19 6.02 -6.08
CA ALA A 26 3.16 5.21 -5.45
C ALA A 26 3.77 4.12 -4.55
N ARG A 27 4.76 3.38 -5.08
CA ARG A 27 5.48 2.35 -4.31
C ARG A 27 6.08 2.91 -3.04
N ARG A 28 6.90 3.95 -3.19
CA ARG A 28 7.64 4.56 -2.09
C ARG A 28 6.69 5.11 -1.02
N ARG A 29 5.58 5.73 -1.42
CA ARG A 29 4.58 6.23 -0.48
C ARG A 29 3.91 5.09 0.28
N THR A 30 3.55 4.01 -0.39
CA THR A 30 2.95 2.85 0.28
C THR A 30 3.94 2.17 1.22
N GLU A 31 5.21 2.00 0.84
CA GLU A 31 6.27 1.50 1.72
C GLU A 31 6.45 2.41 2.95
N GLN A 32 6.48 3.74 2.78
CA GLN A 32 6.51 4.69 3.90
C GLN A 32 5.30 4.57 4.81
N MET A 33 4.09 4.44 4.26
CA MET A 33 2.87 4.26 5.06
C MET A 33 2.86 2.94 5.85
N ILE A 34 3.49 1.89 5.31
CA ILE A 34 3.71 0.62 6.00
C ILE A 34 4.68 0.84 7.17
N ASP A 35 5.86 1.40 6.91
CA ASP A 35 6.92 1.65 7.91
C ASP A 35 6.43 2.58 9.04
N ASP A 36 5.71 3.64 8.69
CA ASP A 36 5.21 4.65 9.62
C ASP A 36 3.97 4.18 10.40
N GLY A 37 3.44 2.97 10.13
CA GLY A 37 2.22 2.49 10.76
C GLY A 37 0.97 3.31 10.37
N THR A 38 1.04 4.17 9.35
CA THR A 38 -0.05 5.11 8.97
C THR A 38 -1.05 4.53 7.97
N LEU A 39 -0.66 3.52 7.18
CA LEU A 39 -1.60 2.67 6.41
C LEU A 39 -2.68 2.01 7.31
N TRP A 40 -2.46 2.03 8.62
CA TRP A 40 -3.07 1.15 9.61
C TRP A 40 -4.07 1.88 10.53
N ASP A 41 -4.09 3.22 10.54
CA ASP A 41 -4.92 4.02 11.46
C ASP A 41 -6.38 4.21 10.97
N GLY A 42 -6.77 3.52 9.89
CA GLY A 42 -8.13 3.56 9.31
C GLY A 42 -8.73 2.20 8.95
N GLN A 43 -7.93 1.15 8.83
CA GLN A 43 -8.37 -0.20 8.47
C GLN A 43 -7.80 -1.19 9.49
N LYS A 44 -8.68 -2.01 10.07
CA LYS A 44 -8.34 -2.97 11.13
C LYS A 44 -7.48 -4.11 10.58
N PHE A 45 -6.19 -3.87 10.41
CA PHE A 45 -5.21 -4.93 10.16
C PHE A 45 -4.86 -5.58 11.51
N GLN A 46 -5.17 -6.87 11.67
CA GLN A 46 -4.72 -7.62 12.84
C GLN A 46 -3.27 -8.02 12.62
N PHE A 47 -2.40 -7.59 13.52
CA PHE A 47 -0.98 -7.94 13.56
C PHE A 47 -0.79 -9.46 13.49
N THR A 48 -0.19 -9.92 12.40
CA THR A 48 0.78 -11.02 12.48
C THR A 48 2.15 -10.38 12.25
N GLU A 49 3.22 -10.89 12.85
CA GLU A 49 4.59 -10.32 12.78
C GLU A 49 5.22 -10.47 11.37
N SER A 50 4.50 -10.05 10.35
CA SER A 50 4.74 -10.36 8.96
C SER A 50 5.24 -9.11 8.25
N CYS A 51 6.37 -9.23 7.55
CA CYS A 51 6.90 -8.17 6.70
C CYS A 51 6.00 -8.03 5.47
N PHE A 52 5.33 -6.90 5.33
CA PHE A 52 4.52 -6.60 4.15
C PHE A 52 5.42 -6.21 2.98
N GLU A 53 5.16 -6.77 1.80
CA GLU A 53 5.85 -6.38 0.57
C GLU A 53 4.86 -5.82 -0.46
N VAL A 54 5.26 -4.74 -1.13
CA VAL A 54 4.53 -4.22 -2.30
C VAL A 54 4.77 -5.14 -3.49
N ARG A 55 3.71 -5.82 -3.94
CA ARG A 55 3.79 -6.80 -5.04
C ARG A 55 3.50 -6.21 -6.40
N ALA A 56 2.49 -5.35 -6.47
CA ALA A 56 2.01 -4.78 -7.72
C ALA A 56 1.48 -3.37 -7.49
N ILE A 57 1.48 -2.58 -8.57
CA ILE A 57 1.00 -1.20 -8.61
C ILE A 57 0.35 -0.97 -9.97
N GLU A 58 -0.89 -0.47 -9.98
CA GLU A 58 -1.64 -0.18 -11.19
C GLU A 58 -2.36 1.16 -11.05
N PRO A 59 -2.47 1.94 -12.14
CA PRO A 59 -3.21 3.18 -12.13
C PRO A 59 -4.72 2.93 -12.02
N VAL A 60 -5.42 3.79 -11.29
CA VAL A 60 -6.89 3.83 -11.27
C VAL A 60 -7.36 4.67 -12.46
N HIS A 61 -8.24 4.11 -13.28
CA HIS A 61 -8.84 4.75 -14.46
C HIS A 61 -10.24 5.28 -14.19
#